data_AF-A0A653CCG7-F1
#
_entry.id   AF-A0A653CCG7-F1
#
_cell.length_a   1.000
_cell.length_b   1.000
_cell.length_c   1.000
_cell.angle_alpha   90.00
_cell.angle_beta   90.00
_cell.angle_gamma   90.00
#
_symmetry.space_group_name_H-M   'P 1'
#
loop_
_entity.id
_entity.type
_entity.pdbx_description
1 polymer ?
#
loop_
_entity_poly.entity_id
_entity_poly.type
_entity_poly.pdbx_seq_one_letter_code
_entity_poly.pdbx_strand_id
1 'polypeptide(L)'
;MFYLRKHLLFHIEKMLQKPSFYGFTSKQLTRIKSNLQGTYTITSYFRGFTVVYIIIAITFPLLQRNDRVLPYNSWQPYDITQASYYYATFASQIMALIVTAFTNSSIDVMYYLTLNIACCQLDLLMDRFKGVDYSGSANRIHDNLVKNLVHHYDIIE
;
A
#
# COMPACT_ATOMS: atom_id res chain seq x y z
N MET A 1 5.58 4.69 13.46
CA MET A 1 5.79 5.50 12.23
C MET A 1 4.47 5.92 11.55
N PHE A 2 3.46 5.04 11.46
CA PHE A 2 2.14 5.35 10.86
C PHE A 2 1.36 6.48 11.55
N TYR A 3 1.37 6.52 12.89
CA TYR A 3 0.66 7.55 13.66
C TYR A 3 1.17 8.98 13.41
N LEU A 4 2.48 9.15 13.17
CA LEU A 4 3.07 10.48 12.92
C LEU A 4 2.67 11.07 11.56
N ARG A 5 2.32 10.23 10.57
CA ARG A 5 1.98 10.65 9.21
C ARG A 5 0.52 10.45 8.86
N LYS A 6 -0.36 10.31 9.87
CA LYS A 6 -1.81 10.17 9.67
C LYS A 6 -2.41 11.36 8.89
N HIS A 7 -1.91 12.57 9.15
CA HIS A 7 -2.33 13.77 8.42
C HIS A 7 -2.02 13.67 6.92
N LEU A 8 -0.87 13.08 6.56
CA LEU A 8 -0.44 12.88 5.18
C LEU A 8 -1.33 11.85 4.49
N LEU A 9 -1.74 10.82 5.21
CA LEU A 9 -2.67 9.80 4.72
C LEU A 9 -4.06 10.37 4.42
N PHE A 10 -4.60 11.18 5.34
CA PHE A 10 -5.86 11.90 5.12
C PHE A 10 -5.75 12.95 4.02
N HIS A 11 -4.58 13.57 3.87
CA HIS A 11 -4.34 14.48 2.76
C HIS A 11 -4.32 13.73 1.43
N ILE A 12 -3.66 12.58 1.33
CA ILE A 12 -3.72 11.69 0.15
C ILE A 12 -5.16 11.24 -0.13
N GLU A 13 -5.93 10.86 0.89
CA GLU A 13 -7.34 10.49 0.72
C GLU A 13 -8.17 11.66 0.18
N LYS A 14 -7.99 12.86 0.72
CA LYS A 14 -8.66 14.08 0.24
C LYS A 14 -8.24 14.44 -1.19
N MET A 15 -6.95 14.28 -1.51
CA MET A 15 -6.44 14.47 -2.87
C MET A 15 -7.12 13.47 -3.82
N LEU A 16 -7.19 12.20 -3.44
CA LEU A 16 -7.86 11.14 -4.21
C LEU A 16 -9.36 11.37 -4.37
N GLN A 17 -10.02 12.02 -3.40
CA GLN A 17 -11.44 12.37 -3.48
C GLN A 17 -11.72 13.63 -4.31
N LYS A 18 -10.72 14.44 -4.67
CA LYS A 18 -10.94 15.63 -5.52
C LYS A 18 -11.52 15.18 -6.88
N PRO A 19 -12.60 15.83 -7.37
CA PRO A 19 -13.23 15.47 -8.65
C PRO A 19 -12.31 15.63 -9.86
N SER A 20 -11.21 16.40 -9.74
CA SER A 20 -10.16 16.49 -10.76
C SER A 20 -9.45 15.15 -11.01
N PHE A 21 -9.35 14.28 -10.00
CA PHE A 21 -8.81 12.92 -10.14
C PHE A 21 -9.81 11.94 -10.78
N TYR A 22 -11.11 12.26 -10.83
CA TYR A 22 -12.11 11.41 -11.51
C TYR A 22 -12.19 11.68 -13.02
N GLY A 23 -11.36 12.58 -13.57
CA GLY A 23 -11.26 12.87 -15.01
C GLY A 23 -10.68 11.74 -15.86
N PHE A 24 -10.62 10.50 -15.36
CA PHE A 24 -10.15 9.35 -16.11
C PHE A 24 -11.18 8.95 -17.17
N THR A 25 -10.79 9.04 -18.44
CA THR A 25 -11.55 8.49 -19.57
C THR A 25 -11.84 7.00 -19.34
N SER A 26 -13.00 6.50 -19.78
CA SER A 26 -13.42 5.10 -19.59
C SER A 26 -12.35 4.07 -19.99
N LYS A 27 -11.55 4.36 -21.03
CA LYS A 27 -10.41 3.53 -21.45
C LYS A 27 -9.29 3.48 -20.40
N GLN A 28 -8.97 4.61 -19.78
CA GLN A 28 -7.95 4.70 -18.72
C GLN A 28 -8.43 4.02 -17.44
N LEU A 29 -9.71 4.16 -17.09
CA LEU A 29 -10.30 3.47 -15.94
C LEU A 29 -10.23 1.94 -16.10
N THR A 30 -10.48 1.42 -17.30
CA THR A 30 -10.35 -0.02 -17.58
C THR A 30 -8.90 -0.49 -17.43
N ARG A 31 -7.92 0.31 -17.88
CA ARG A 31 -6.48 0.02 -17.76
C ARG A 31 -5.99 0.07 -16.31
N ILE A 32 -6.47 1.03 -15.53
CA ILE A 32 -6.22 1.12 -14.09
C ILE A 32 -6.82 -0.11 -13.39
N LYS A 33 -8.08 -0.46 -13.67
CA LYS A 33 -8.75 -1.62 -13.07
C LYS A 33 -8.04 -2.94 -13.40
N SER A 34 -7.58 -3.13 -14.64
CA SER A 34 -6.82 -4.33 -15.01
C SER A 34 -5.48 -4.42 -14.27
N ASN A 35 -4.76 -3.29 -14.13
CA ASN A 35 -3.49 -3.25 -13.40
C ASN A 35 -3.69 -3.43 -11.89
N LEU A 36 -4.76 -2.87 -11.32
CA LEU A 36 -5.16 -3.11 -9.93
C LEU A 36 -5.49 -4.58 -9.71
N GLN A 37 -6.22 -5.24 -10.61
CA GLN A 37 -6.55 -6.64 -10.47
C GLN A 37 -5.29 -7.53 -10.44
N GLY A 38 -4.30 -7.22 -11.28
CA GLY A 38 -2.97 -7.85 -11.21
C GLY A 38 -2.27 -7.60 -9.87
N THR A 39 -2.32 -6.37 -9.38
CA THR A 39 -1.72 -5.97 -8.10
C THR A 39 -2.41 -6.66 -6.90
N TYR A 40 -3.74 -6.80 -6.92
CA TYR A 40 -4.50 -7.56 -5.93
C TYR A 40 -4.16 -9.05 -5.97
N THR A 41 -3.92 -9.60 -7.16
CA THR A 41 -3.51 -10.99 -7.33
C THR A 41 -2.13 -11.23 -6.70
N ILE A 42 -1.16 -10.37 -6.97
CA ILE A 42 0.18 -10.39 -6.35
C ILE A 42 0.08 -10.25 -4.83
N THR A 43 -0.75 -9.32 -4.35
CA THR A 43 -1.02 -9.12 -2.91
C THR A 43 -1.62 -10.37 -2.28
N SER A 44 -2.53 -11.06 -2.97
CA SER A 44 -3.15 -12.29 -2.49
C SER A 44 -2.12 -13.40 -2.31
N TYR A 45 -1.19 -13.57 -3.27
CA TYR A 45 -0.09 -14.52 -3.13
C TYR A 45 0.84 -14.17 -1.97
N PHE A 46 1.24 -12.90 -1.84
CA PHE A 46 2.07 -12.43 -0.74
C PHE A 46 1.42 -12.72 0.63
N ARG A 47 0.12 -12.41 0.76
CA ARG A 47 -0.66 -12.72 1.96
C ARG A 47 -0.73 -14.23 2.22
N GLY A 48 -0.87 -15.04 1.17
CA GLY A 48 -0.80 -16.50 1.27
C GLY A 48 0.51 -16.98 1.89
N PHE A 49 1.65 -16.48 1.42
CA PHE A 49 2.96 -16.79 2.00
C PHE A 49 3.07 -16.35 3.47
N THR A 50 2.54 -15.17 3.81
CA THR A 50 2.55 -14.69 5.20
C THR A 50 1.73 -15.59 6.12
N VAL A 51 0.56 -16.07 5.67
CA VAL A 51 -0.28 -17.00 6.44
C VAL A 51 0.43 -18.34 6.63
N VAL A 52 1.05 -18.89 5.58
CA VAL A 52 1.83 -20.12 5.67
C VAL A 52 2.98 -19.96 6.68
N TYR A 53 3.69 -18.83 6.65
CA TYR A 53 4.74 -18.53 7.61
C TYR A 53 4.22 -18.50 9.07
N ILE A 54 3.07 -17.86 9.32
CA ILE A 54 2.45 -17.83 10.66
C ILE A 54 2.08 -19.25 11.12
N ILE A 55 1.55 -20.09 10.24
CA ILE A 55 1.22 -21.49 10.56
C ILE A 55 2.49 -22.25 10.96
N ILE A 56 3.59 -22.08 10.22
CA ILE A 56 4.88 -22.71 10.53
C ILE A 56 5.38 -22.20 11.90
N ALA A 57 5.31 -20.88 12.16
CA ALA A 57 5.74 -20.27 13.41
C ALA A 57 4.96 -20.77 14.64
N ILE A 58 3.69 -21.13 14.47
CA ILE A 58 2.86 -21.76 15.52
C ILE A 58 3.22 -23.24 15.68
N THR A 59 3.38 -23.95 14.57
CA THR A 59 3.51 -25.42 14.55
C THR A 59 4.89 -25.89 15.00
N PHE A 60 5.95 -25.13 14.67
CA PHE A 60 7.34 -25.45 15.01
C PHE A 60 7.57 -25.62 16.53
N PRO A 61 7.21 -24.67 17.41
CA PRO A 61 7.35 -24.84 18.86
C PRO A 61 6.42 -25.91 19.44
N LEU A 62 5.26 -26.18 18.81
CA LEU A 62 4.35 -27.25 19.25
C LEU A 62 4.89 -28.66 18.94
N LEU A 63 5.69 -28.81 17.88
CA LEU A 63 6.38 -30.08 17.59
C LEU A 63 7.53 -30.36 18.57
N GLN A 64 8.17 -29.31 19.11
CA GLN A 64 9.23 -29.43 20.11
C GLN A 64 8.63 -29.64 21.51
N ARG A 65 8.03 -30.82 21.74
CA ARG A 65 7.23 -31.13 22.94
C ARG A 65 8.03 -31.16 24.25
N ASN A 66 9.35 -31.26 24.19
CA ASN A 66 10.21 -31.42 25.38
C ASN A 66 10.73 -30.12 25.97
N ASP A 67 10.88 -29.06 25.17
CA ASP A 67 11.30 -27.75 25.64
C ASP A 67 10.18 -26.76 25.33
N ARG A 68 9.74 -25.98 26.32
CA ARG A 68 8.77 -24.91 26.10
C ARG A 68 9.44 -23.78 25.32
N VAL A 69 9.61 -23.98 24.03
CA VAL A 69 10.25 -23.03 23.12
C VAL A 69 9.21 -22.00 22.69
N LEU A 70 9.59 -20.73 22.74
CA LEU A 70 8.77 -19.63 22.23
C LEU A 70 8.93 -19.52 20.70
N PRO A 71 7.88 -19.14 19.95
CA PRO A 71 7.97 -18.88 18.50
C PRO A 71 9.09 -17.92 18.13
N TYR A 72 9.28 -16.88 18.96
CA TYR A 72 10.40 -15.95 18.88
C TYR A 72 11.25 -16.02 20.14
N ASN A 73 12.52 -16.37 19.97
CA ASN A 73 13.53 -16.28 21.01
C ASN A 73 13.66 -14.83 21.46
N SER A 74 13.11 -14.54 22.63
CA SER A 74 13.09 -13.22 23.23
C SER A 74 13.27 -13.37 24.73
N TRP A 75 14.12 -12.52 25.31
CA TRP A 75 14.38 -12.54 26.74
C TRP A 75 13.18 -11.96 27.49
N GLN A 76 12.64 -12.71 28.45
CA GLN A 76 11.55 -12.26 29.30
C GLN A 76 12.02 -12.07 30.74
N PRO A 77 11.60 -10.99 31.43
CA PRO A 77 11.99 -10.74 32.81
C PRO A 77 11.26 -11.66 33.83
N TYR A 78 10.44 -12.60 33.36
CA TYR A 78 9.66 -13.55 34.15
C TYR A 78 9.96 -14.99 33.72
N ASP A 79 9.81 -15.92 34.66
CA ASP A 79 10.09 -17.34 34.45
C ASP A 79 9.06 -18.00 33.53
N ILE A 80 9.52 -18.34 32.33
CA ILE A 80 8.74 -19.01 31.28
C ILE A 80 8.54 -20.52 31.56
N THR A 81 9.16 -21.01 32.64
CA THR A 81 8.99 -22.38 33.18
C THR A 81 7.61 -22.59 33.81
N GLN A 82 6.88 -21.53 34.15
CA GLN A 82 5.47 -21.62 34.56
C GLN A 82 4.55 -21.66 33.33
N ALA A 83 3.60 -22.60 33.33
CA ALA A 83 2.74 -22.87 32.17
C ALA A 83 1.84 -21.66 31.80
N SER A 84 1.31 -20.96 32.80
CA SER A 84 0.45 -19.78 32.61
C SER A 84 1.16 -18.65 31.86
N TYR A 85 2.37 -18.28 32.29
CA TYR A 85 3.15 -17.22 31.66
C TYR A 85 3.63 -17.62 30.26
N TYR A 86 4.00 -18.88 30.06
CA TYR A 86 4.36 -19.38 28.73
C TYR A 86 3.22 -19.20 27.71
N TYR A 87 2.01 -19.66 28.02
CA TYR A 87 0.86 -19.52 27.09
C TYR A 87 0.46 -18.06 26.87
N ALA A 88 0.56 -17.21 27.89
CA ALA A 88 0.28 -15.78 27.74
C ALA A 88 1.27 -15.09 26.78
N THR A 89 2.57 -15.36 26.93
CA THR A 89 3.61 -14.82 26.06
C THR A 89 3.54 -15.40 24.65
N PHE A 90 3.22 -16.69 24.53
CA PHE A 90 2.98 -17.33 23.24
C PHE A 90 1.84 -16.64 22.49
N ALA A 91 0.69 -16.44 23.16
CA ALA A 91 -0.46 -15.77 22.56
C ALA A 91 -0.15 -14.33 22.16
N SER A 92 0.57 -13.58 23.01
CA SER A 92 0.93 -12.19 22.71
C SER A 92 1.91 -12.08 21.54
N GLN A 93 2.89 -12.98 21.43
CA GLN A 93 3.81 -13.04 20.28
C GLN A 93 3.07 -13.35 18.98
N ILE A 94 2.15 -14.31 18.99
CA ILE A 94 1.35 -14.64 17.80
C ILE A 94 0.44 -13.48 17.41
N MET A 95 -0.21 -12.82 18.37
CA MET A 95 -1.02 -11.63 18.08
C MET A 95 -0.19 -10.49 17.49
N ALA A 96 0.99 -10.23 18.07
CA ALA A 96 1.90 -9.21 17.56
C ALA A 96 2.37 -9.54 16.13
N LEU A 97 2.65 -10.81 15.85
CA LEU A 97 3.05 -11.28 14.53
C LEU A 97 1.93 -11.05 13.50
N ILE A 98 0.69 -11.43 13.83
CA ILE A 98 -0.49 -11.20 12.98
C ILE A 98 -0.66 -9.71 12.70
N VAL A 99 -0.71 -8.88 13.73
CA VAL A 99 -0.92 -7.42 13.57
C VAL A 99 0.18 -6.80 12.70
N THR A 100 1.44 -7.19 12.93
CA THR A 100 2.58 -6.69 12.15
C THR A 100 2.50 -7.10 10.69
N ALA A 101 2.22 -8.39 10.43
CA ALA A 101 2.06 -8.93 9.09
C ALA A 101 0.93 -8.23 8.30
N PHE A 102 -0.26 -8.10 8.90
CA PHE A 102 -1.40 -7.44 8.28
C PHE A 102 -1.14 -5.95 8.03
N THR A 103 -0.53 -5.27 8.99
CA THR A 103 -0.19 -3.85 8.85
C THR A 103 0.83 -3.66 7.73
N ASN A 104 1.93 -4.41 7.73
CA ASN A 104 2.96 -4.31 6.70
C ASN A 104 2.39 -4.54 5.29
N SER A 105 1.63 -5.63 5.11
CA SER A 105 0.97 -5.93 3.84
C SER A 105 0.03 -4.80 3.38
N SER A 106 -0.70 -4.17 4.31
CA SER A 106 -1.62 -3.07 3.97
C SER A 106 -0.88 -1.81 3.53
N ILE A 107 0.28 -1.54 4.12
CA ILE A 107 1.14 -0.41 3.75
C ILE A 107 1.70 -0.58 2.34
N ASP A 108 2.21 -1.78 2.04
CA ASP A 108 2.77 -2.09 0.73
C ASP A 108 1.71 -1.90 -0.37
N VAL A 109 0.50 -2.42 -0.16
CA VAL A 109 -0.62 -2.27 -1.10
C VAL A 109 -0.98 -0.81 -1.33
N MET A 110 -1.08 -0.02 -0.25
CA MET A 110 -1.42 1.39 -0.34
C MET A 110 -0.35 2.18 -1.10
N TYR A 111 0.93 1.87 -0.87
CA TYR A 111 2.05 2.47 -1.58
C TYR A 111 1.97 2.16 -3.09
N TYR A 112 1.81 0.89 -3.46
CA TYR A 112 1.67 0.48 -4.86
C TYR A 112 0.45 1.11 -5.55
N LEU A 113 -0.68 1.23 -4.85
CA LEU A 113 -1.89 1.86 -5.39
C LEU A 113 -1.65 3.34 -5.70
N THR A 114 -1.02 4.06 -4.77
CA THR A 114 -0.73 5.49 -4.93
C THR A 114 0.23 5.72 -6.10
N LEU A 115 1.27 4.88 -6.24
CA LEU A 115 2.18 4.93 -7.39
C LEU A 115 1.47 4.68 -8.71
N ASN A 116 0.58 3.68 -8.78
CA ASN A 116 -0.19 3.39 -9.99
C ASN A 116 -1.08 4.59 -10.40
N ILE A 117 -1.72 5.24 -9.42
CA ILE A 117 -2.53 6.43 -9.68
C ILE A 117 -1.66 7.58 -10.19
N ALA A 118 -0.49 7.81 -9.58
CA ALA A 118 0.45 8.84 -10.03
C ALA A 118 0.94 8.58 -11.47
N CYS A 119 1.31 7.34 -11.81
CA CYS A 119 1.69 6.98 -13.18
C CYS A 119 0.55 7.24 -14.18
N CYS A 120 -0.69 6.94 -13.81
CA CYS A 120 -1.83 7.22 -14.69
C CYS A 120 -2.07 8.72 -14.90
N GLN A 121 -1.86 9.54 -13.87
CA GLN A 121 -1.91 11.00 -14.00
C GLN A 121 -0.83 11.53 -14.95
N LEU A 122 0.37 10.94 -14.93
CA LEU A 122 1.45 11.29 -15.88
C LEU A 122 1.13 10.86 -17.32
N ASP A 123 0.58 9.65 -17.50
CA ASP A 123 0.13 9.17 -18.82
C ASP A 123 -0.94 10.11 -19.40
N LEU A 124 -1.90 10.56 -18.57
CA LEU A 124 -2.95 11.49 -18.99
C LEU A 124 -2.40 12.87 -19.38
N LEU A 125 -1.41 13.37 -18.63
CA LEU A 125 -0.70 14.60 -18.98
C LEU A 125 0.00 14.47 -20.34
N MET A 126 0.70 13.35 -20.56
CA MET A 126 1.38 13.08 -21.82
C MET A 126 0.40 12.96 -23.00
N ASP A 127 -0.74 12.29 -22.82
CA ASP A 127 -1.78 12.20 -23.84
C ASP A 127 -2.36 13.58 -24.19
N ARG A 128 -2.56 14.45 -23.20
CA ARG A 128 -2.98 15.85 -23.43
C ARG A 128 -1.94 16.64 -24.20
N PHE A 129 -0.65 16.46 -23.92
CA PHE A 129 0.42 17.12 -24.69
C PHE A 129 0.48 16.66 -26.15
N LYS A 130 0.23 15.38 -26.41
CA LYS A 130 0.18 14.84 -27.77
C LYS A 130 -1.04 15.35 -28.56
N GLY A 131 -2.15 15.65 -27.88
CA GLY A 131 -3.36 16.20 -28.48
C GLY A 131 -3.34 17.71 -28.72
N VAL A 132 -2.28 18.43 -28.34
CA VAL A 132 -2.13 19.85 -28.65
C VAL A 132 -1.84 20.01 -30.14
N ASP A 133 -2.65 20.82 -30.82
CA ASP A 133 -2.42 21.17 -32.22
C ASP A 133 -1.26 22.18 -32.34
N TYR A 134 -0.11 21.70 -32.80
CA TYR A 134 1.10 22.50 -33.00
C TYR A 134 1.08 23.34 -34.28
N SER A 135 0.00 23.27 -35.08
CA SER A 135 -0.16 24.11 -36.28
C SER A 135 -0.70 25.52 -35.98
N GLY A 136 -1.10 25.80 -34.73
CA GLY A 136 -1.58 27.13 -34.29
C GLY A 136 -0.46 28.14 -34.00
N SER A 137 -0.80 29.42 -33.83
CA SER A 137 0.17 30.44 -33.44
C SER A 137 0.87 30.10 -32.11
N ALA A 138 2.17 30.39 -32.00
CA ALA A 138 3.00 30.04 -30.84
C ALA A 138 2.41 30.49 -29.49
N ASN A 139 1.69 31.63 -29.46
CA ASN A 139 0.98 32.09 -28.26
C ASN A 139 -0.14 31.15 -27.81
N ARG A 140 -0.93 30.58 -28.74
CA ARG A 140 -2.03 29.67 -28.38
C ARG A 140 -1.51 28.32 -27.86
N ILE A 141 -0.37 27.88 -28.38
CA ILE A 141 0.33 26.68 -27.90
C ILE A 141 0.85 26.93 -26.48
N HIS A 142 1.49 28.09 -26.25
CA HIS A 142 2.00 28.49 -24.93
C HIS A 142 0.87 28.58 -23.89
N ASP A 143 -0.24 29.25 -24.22
CA ASP A 143 -1.39 29.38 -23.31
C ASP A 143 -2.02 28.03 -22.95
N ASN A 144 -2.15 27.11 -23.92
CA ASN A 144 -2.66 25.76 -23.65
C ASN A 144 -1.70 24.92 -22.80
N LEU A 145 -0.38 25.06 -23.00
CA LEU A 145 0.65 24.41 -22.19
C LEU A 145 0.61 24.92 -20.74
N VAL A 146 0.59 26.24 -20.56
CA VAL A 146 0.49 26.88 -19.24
C VAL A 146 -0.79 26.45 -18.54
N LYS A 147 -1.93 26.43 -19.24
CA LYS A 147 -3.20 26.01 -18.65
C LYS A 147 -3.21 24.54 -18.21
N ASN A 148 -2.61 23.64 -18.99
CA ASN A 148 -2.49 22.22 -18.61
C ASN A 148 -1.49 22.03 -17.46
N LEU A 149 -0.38 22.78 -17.43
CA LEU A 149 0.61 22.75 -16.35
C LEU A 149 0.04 23.30 -15.05
N VAL A 150 -0.66 24.43 -15.09
CA VAL A 150 -1.32 25.02 -13.92
C VAL A 150 -2.40 24.07 -13.38
N HIS A 151 -3.21 23.46 -14.25
CA HIS A 151 -4.20 22.46 -13.83
C HIS A 151 -3.54 21.23 -13.19
N HIS A 152 -2.39 20.77 -13.66
CA HIS A 152 -1.67 19.65 -13.04
C HIS A 152 -0.93 20.05 -11.75
N TYR A 153 -0.51 21.31 -11.62
CA TYR A 153 0.09 21.84 -10.40
C TYR A 153 -0.96 21.92 -9.28
N ASP A 154 -2.17 22.38 -9.59
CA ASP A 154 -3.32 22.47 -8.68
C ASP A 154 -3.87 21.09 -8.22
N ILE A 155 -3.49 20.03 -8.94
CA ILE A 155 -3.75 18.62 -8.58
C ILE A 155 -2.75 18.11 -7.54
N ILE A 156 -1.54 18.68 -7.51
CA ILE A 156 -0.43 18.26 -6.64
C ILE A 156 -0.41 19.05 -5.32
N GLU A 157 -0.97 20.27 -5.29
CA GLU A 157 -1.17 21.11 -4.11
C GLU A 157 -2.53 20.87 -3.41
#